data_AF-G8ZTG0-F1
#
_entry.id   AF-G8ZTG0-F1
#
_cell.length_a   1.000
_cell.length_b   1.000
_cell.length_c   1.000
_cell.angle_alpha   90.00
_cell.angle_beta   90.00
_cell.angle_gamma   90.00
#
_symmetry.space_group_name_H-M   'P 1'
#
loop_
_entity.id
_entity.type
_entity.pdbx_description
1 polymer ?
#
loop_
_entity_poly.entity_id
_entity_poly.type
_entity_poly.pdbx_seq_one_letter_code
_entity_poly.pdbx_strand_id
1 'polypeptide(L)'
;MSLREILVQFLLGNQLTSRLSLPEFQEVVDKNSGQGERIPDEKVREWYAAYRARDQDETDATRLIVDKFLTITEQAEMRKLENAQLKESLSLEEVVDSMYNVDQILDARLKTLNRAMETNVKVLAKLNDILAKVNRSKAEDDNIDLLNVLHGYKTMIEGDE
;
A
#
# COMPACT_ATOMS: atom_id res chain seq x y z
N MET A 1 -1.06 -34.20 15.22
CA MET A 1 -2.11 -34.48 14.22
C MET A 1 -2.35 -33.23 13.40
N SER A 2 -2.31 -33.35 12.08
CA SER A 2 -2.61 -32.24 11.17
C SER A 2 -4.12 -32.00 11.05
N LEU A 3 -4.54 -30.79 10.64
CA LEU A 3 -5.96 -30.47 10.39
C LEU A 3 -6.59 -31.44 9.38
N ARG A 4 -5.80 -31.84 8.38
CA ARG A 4 -6.18 -32.86 7.39
C ARG A 4 -6.52 -34.20 8.05
N GLU A 5 -5.64 -34.70 8.91
CA GLU A 5 -5.86 -35.95 9.63
C GLU A 5 -7.11 -35.88 10.50
N ILE A 6 -7.35 -34.75 11.17
CA ILE A 6 -8.53 -34.55 12.01
C ILE A 6 -9.82 -34.56 11.17
N LEU A 7 -9.85 -33.84 10.05
CA LEU A 7 -11.03 -33.77 9.17
C LEU A 7 -11.33 -35.14 8.56
N VAL A 8 -10.30 -35.85 8.08
CA VAL A 8 -10.47 -37.20 7.55
C VAL A 8 -10.96 -38.13 8.65
N GLN A 9 -10.33 -38.16 9.84
CA GLN A 9 -10.80 -39.02 10.93
C GLN A 9 -12.24 -38.71 11.37
N PHE A 10 -12.62 -37.44 11.42
CA PHE A 10 -13.98 -37.04 11.76
C PHE A 10 -15.01 -37.57 10.75
N LEU A 11 -14.73 -37.44 9.46
CA LEU A 11 -15.63 -37.91 8.40
C LEU A 11 -15.68 -39.44 8.34
N LEU A 12 -14.54 -40.12 8.51
CA LEU A 12 -14.46 -41.58 8.51
C LEU A 12 -15.09 -42.21 9.77
N GLY A 13 -15.03 -41.52 10.92
CA GLY A 13 -15.69 -41.94 12.15
C GLY A 13 -17.23 -41.95 12.06
N ASN A 14 -17.81 -41.41 10.98
CA ASN A 14 -19.25 -41.41 10.74
C ASN A 14 -19.71 -42.54 9.81
N GLN A 15 -18.79 -43.34 9.27
CA GLN A 15 -19.11 -44.47 8.40
C GLN A 15 -19.76 -45.61 9.18
N LEU A 16 -20.60 -46.38 8.48
CA LEU A 16 -21.40 -47.42 9.09
C LEU A 16 -20.52 -48.55 9.64
N THR A 17 -19.53 -48.99 8.86
CA THR A 17 -18.62 -50.08 9.25
C THR A 17 -17.54 -49.66 10.24
N SER A 18 -17.33 -48.34 10.41
CA SER A 18 -16.51 -47.75 11.47
C SER A 18 -17.22 -47.72 12.82
N ARG A 19 -18.57 -47.71 12.81
CA ARG A 19 -19.40 -47.57 14.02
C ARG A 19 -20.04 -48.88 14.48
N LEU A 20 -20.31 -49.80 13.55
CA LEU A 20 -20.91 -51.09 13.82
C LEU A 20 -19.98 -52.18 13.32
N SER A 21 -19.53 -53.02 14.24
CA SER A 21 -18.93 -54.30 13.88
C SER A 21 -19.98 -55.22 13.23
N LEU A 22 -19.53 -56.22 12.48
CA LEU A 22 -20.43 -57.18 11.84
C LEU A 22 -21.43 -57.83 12.83
N PRO A 23 -21.03 -58.26 14.05
CA PRO A 23 -21.98 -58.78 15.04
C PRO A 23 -23.04 -57.76 15.46
N GLU A 24 -22.66 -56.51 15.69
CA GLU A 24 -23.59 -55.44 16.07
C GLU A 24 -24.55 -55.09 14.93
N PHE A 25 -24.04 -55.05 13.69
CA PHE A 25 -24.86 -54.87 12.50
C PHE A 25 -25.88 -56.01 12.35
N GLN A 26 -25.47 -57.25 12.59
CA GLN A 26 -26.34 -58.41 12.53
C GLN A 26 -27.42 -58.37 13.61
N GLU A 27 -27.09 -57.96 14.84
CA GLU A 27 -28.06 -57.75 15.91
C GLU A 27 -29.09 -56.66 15.55
N VAL A 28 -28.65 -55.57 14.89
CA VAL A 28 -29.54 -54.51 14.41
C VAL A 28 -30.48 -55.04 13.32
N VAL A 29 -29.97 -55.84 12.38
CA VAL A 29 -30.77 -56.43 11.31
C VAL A 29 -31.81 -57.40 11.89
N ASP A 30 -31.40 -58.28 12.80
CA ASP A 30 -32.28 -59.27 13.43
C ASP A 30 -33.37 -58.62 14.30
N LYS A 31 -33.06 -57.51 14.98
CA LYS A 31 -34.06 -56.73 15.75
C LYS A 31 -35.12 -56.06 14.87
N ASN A 32 -34.79 -55.77 13.60
CA ASN A 32 -35.65 -55.03 12.68
C ASN A 32 -36.28 -55.89 11.59
N SER A 33 -35.88 -57.17 11.45
CA SER A 33 -36.59 -58.15 10.62
C SER A 33 -37.95 -58.45 11.23
N GLY A 34 -38.99 -57.77 10.74
CA GLY A 34 -40.37 -57.98 11.18
C GLY A 34 -40.82 -59.43 10.93
N GLN A 35 -41.55 -59.99 11.90
CA GLN A 35 -42.27 -61.27 11.82
C GLN A 35 -41.42 -62.55 11.77
N GLY A 36 -40.35 -62.64 12.56
CA GLY A 36 -39.80 -63.93 13.00
C GLY A 36 -39.07 -64.77 11.94
N GLU A 37 -38.98 -64.30 10.69
CA GLU A 37 -38.06 -64.85 9.71
C GLU A 37 -36.67 -64.25 9.92
N ARG A 38 -35.80 -65.03 10.57
CA ARG A 38 -34.38 -64.68 10.72
C ARG A 38 -33.73 -64.61 9.34
N ILE A 39 -33.13 -63.47 9.03
CA ILE A 39 -32.38 -63.30 7.79
C ILE A 39 -31.15 -64.21 7.84
N PRO A 40 -30.84 -64.96 6.77
CA PRO A 40 -29.66 -65.82 6.74
C PRO A 40 -28.38 -65.02 7.02
N ASP A 41 -27.54 -65.53 7.93
CA ASP A 41 -26.27 -64.90 8.33
C ASP A 41 -25.33 -64.64 7.13
N GLU A 42 -25.45 -65.41 6.05
CA GLU A 42 -24.71 -65.21 4.80
C GLU A 42 -25.15 -63.93 4.07
N LYS A 43 -26.46 -63.67 3.97
CA LYS A 43 -26.99 -62.42 3.40
C LYS A 43 -26.57 -61.20 4.20
N VAL A 44 -26.59 -61.29 5.53
CA VAL A 44 -26.16 -60.18 6.40
C VAL A 44 -24.67 -59.87 6.20
N ARG A 45 -23.83 -60.91 6.06
CA ARG A 45 -22.41 -60.76 5.74
C ARG A 45 -22.18 -60.13 4.37
N GLU A 46 -22.93 -60.52 3.35
CA GLU A 46 -22.86 -59.91 2.02
C GLU A 46 -23.22 -58.42 2.06
N TRP A 47 -24.28 -58.05 2.78
CA TRP A 47 -24.66 -56.64 2.95
C TRP A 47 -23.59 -55.84 3.66
N TYR A 48 -23.07 -56.37 4.77
CA TYR A 48 -22.00 -55.71 5.51
C TYR A 48 -20.73 -55.55 4.68
N ALA A 49 -20.38 -56.56 3.87
CA ALA A 49 -19.26 -56.48 2.93
C ALA A 49 -19.48 -55.40 1.85
N ALA A 50 -20.70 -55.29 1.33
CA ALA A 50 -21.06 -54.24 0.37
C ALA A 50 -20.99 -52.84 1.01
N TYR A 51 -21.45 -52.67 2.26
CA TYR A 51 -21.29 -51.42 3.00
C TYR A 51 -19.83 -51.09 3.27
N ARG A 52 -19.00 -52.08 3.63
CA ARG A 52 -17.56 -51.88 3.83
C ARG A 52 -16.87 -51.41 2.55
N ALA A 53 -17.17 -52.04 1.41
CA ALA A 53 -16.61 -51.64 0.13
C ALA A 53 -16.98 -50.19 -0.21
N ARG A 54 -18.25 -49.82 0.00
CA ARG A 54 -18.74 -48.45 -0.21
C ARG A 54 -18.09 -47.44 0.73
N ASP A 55 -17.97 -47.76 2.03
CA ASP A 55 -17.29 -46.91 3.01
C ASP A 55 -15.83 -46.68 2.61
N GLN A 56 -15.17 -47.70 2.04
CA GLN A 56 -13.79 -47.57 1.57
C GLN A 56 -13.68 -46.69 0.32
N ASP A 57 -14.58 -46.82 -0.65
CA ASP A 57 -14.63 -45.91 -1.81
C ASP A 57 -14.90 -44.46 -1.40
N GLU A 58 -15.81 -44.26 -0.44
CA GLU A 58 -16.13 -42.94 0.12
C GLU A 58 -14.95 -42.35 0.91
N THR A 59 -14.12 -43.19 1.53
CA THR A 59 -12.91 -42.77 2.24
C THR A 59 -11.91 -42.11 1.29
N ASP A 60 -11.63 -42.74 0.16
CA ASP A 60 -10.65 -42.25 -0.80
C ASP A 60 -11.16 -40.98 -1.50
N ALA A 61 -12.45 -40.93 -1.83
CA ALA A 61 -13.08 -39.72 -2.35
C ALA A 61 -13.03 -38.57 -1.33
N THR A 62 -13.32 -38.85 -0.06
CA THR A 62 -13.30 -37.86 1.02
C THR A 62 -11.91 -37.28 1.23
N ARG A 63 -10.87 -38.12 1.24
CA ARG A 63 -9.48 -37.66 1.35
C ARG A 63 -9.13 -36.70 0.22
N LEU A 64 -9.47 -37.03 -1.02
CA LEU A 64 -9.22 -36.16 -2.16
C LEU A 64 -9.96 -34.82 -2.05
N ILE A 65 -11.21 -34.83 -1.56
CA ILE A 65 -12.01 -33.62 -1.38
C ILE A 65 -11.42 -32.73 -0.29
N VAL A 66 -11.07 -33.31 0.87
CA VAL A 66 -10.43 -32.58 1.98
C VAL A 66 -9.13 -31.94 1.52
N ASP A 67 -8.31 -32.69 0.77
CA ASP A 67 -7.05 -32.19 0.23
C ASP A 67 -7.25 -30.99 -0.68
N LYS A 68 -8.15 -31.10 -1.66
CA LYS A 68 -8.48 -30.01 -2.57
C LYS A 68 -9.03 -28.80 -1.81
N PHE A 69 -9.93 -29.03 -0.85
CA PHE A 69 -10.52 -27.97 -0.05
C PHE A 69 -9.46 -27.20 0.74
N LEU A 70 -8.56 -27.90 1.42
CA LEU A 70 -7.48 -27.28 2.19
C LEU A 70 -6.55 -26.47 1.28
N THR A 71 -6.12 -27.03 0.15
CA THR A 71 -5.27 -26.32 -0.80
C THR A 71 -5.93 -25.07 -1.37
N ILE A 72 -7.21 -25.15 -1.76
CA ILE A 72 -7.95 -23.99 -2.27
C ILE A 72 -8.08 -22.91 -1.19
N THR A 73 -8.36 -23.32 0.05
CA THR A 73 -8.51 -22.41 1.18
C THR A 73 -7.19 -21.72 1.51
N GLU A 74 -6.08 -22.46 1.59
CA GLU A 74 -4.75 -21.91 1.82
C GLU A 74 -4.35 -20.90 0.73
N GLN A 75 -4.59 -21.22 -0.54
CA GLN A 75 -4.33 -20.29 -1.65
C GLN A 75 -5.18 -19.03 -1.57
N ALA A 76 -6.46 -19.16 -1.20
CA ALA A 76 -7.35 -18.01 -1.06
C ALA A 76 -6.92 -17.10 0.09
N GLU A 77 -6.54 -17.68 1.24
CA GLU A 77 -6.06 -16.91 2.39
C GLU A 77 -4.70 -16.25 2.13
N MET A 78 -3.77 -16.93 1.44
CA MET A 78 -2.51 -16.32 1.01
C MET A 78 -2.76 -15.09 0.11
N ARG A 79 -3.64 -15.21 -0.89
CA ARG A 79 -3.98 -14.06 -1.76
C ARG A 79 -4.63 -12.91 -0.99
N LYS A 80 -5.48 -13.20 -0.01
CA LYS A 80 -6.06 -12.15 0.85
C LYS A 80 -4.97 -11.45 1.65
N LEU A 81 -4.02 -12.20 2.21
CA LEU A 81 -2.90 -11.66 2.97
C LEU A 81 -1.99 -10.79 2.08
N GLU A 82 -1.63 -11.27 0.89
CA GLU A 82 -0.86 -10.52 -0.10
C GLU A 82 -1.57 -9.21 -0.47
N ASN A 83 -2.87 -9.26 -0.76
CA ASN A 83 -3.65 -8.06 -1.08
C ASN A 83 -3.77 -7.08 0.09
N ALA A 84 -3.85 -7.58 1.33
CA ALA A 84 -3.87 -6.73 2.52
C ALA A 84 -2.51 -6.02 2.70
N GLN A 85 -1.41 -6.76 2.53
CA GLN A 85 -0.06 -6.20 2.60
C GLN A 85 0.21 -5.19 1.50
N LEU A 86 -0.22 -5.47 0.26
CA LEU A 86 -0.09 -4.55 -0.87
C LEU A 86 -0.91 -3.26 -0.71
N LYS A 87 -1.99 -3.29 0.08
CA LYS A 87 -2.75 -2.07 0.41
C LYS A 87 -2.04 -1.19 1.43
N GLU A 88 -1.26 -1.80 2.32
CA GLU A 88 -0.52 -1.09 3.35
C GLU A 88 0.90 -0.69 2.89
N SER A 89 1.41 -1.30 1.82
CA SER A 89 2.66 -0.90 1.18
C SER A 89 2.41 0.09 0.05
N LEU A 90 3.19 1.17 0.04
CA LEU A 90 3.28 2.04 -1.13
C LEU A 90 4.21 1.37 -2.13
N SER A 91 3.80 1.32 -3.39
CA SER A 91 4.72 0.86 -4.44
C SER A 91 5.88 1.86 -4.58
N LEU A 92 7.06 1.36 -4.90
CA LEU A 92 8.21 2.22 -5.15
C LEU A 92 7.92 3.21 -6.29
N GLU A 93 7.12 2.80 -7.26
CA GLU A 93 6.69 3.64 -8.39
C GLU A 93 5.86 4.83 -7.91
N GLU A 94 4.85 4.62 -7.05
CA GLU A 94 4.07 5.72 -6.46
C GLU A 94 4.94 6.68 -5.62
N VAL A 95 5.94 6.14 -4.91
CA VAL A 95 6.88 6.97 -4.15
C VAL A 95 7.74 7.82 -5.08
N VAL A 96 8.29 7.24 -6.15
CA VAL A 96 9.13 7.94 -7.13
C VAL A 96 8.33 9.03 -7.86
N ASP A 97 7.10 8.74 -8.28
CA ASP A 97 6.21 9.71 -8.93
C ASP A 97 5.87 10.87 -7.99
N SER A 98 5.60 10.57 -6.71
CA SER A 98 5.38 11.59 -5.68
C SER A 98 6.62 12.47 -5.49
N MET A 99 7.82 11.88 -5.46
CA MET A 99 9.08 12.63 -5.36
C MET A 99 9.31 13.52 -6.57
N TYR A 100 8.98 13.06 -7.78
CA TYR A 100 9.10 13.87 -8.99
C TYR A 100 8.14 15.07 -8.97
N ASN A 101 6.92 14.88 -8.48
CA ASN A 101 5.96 15.97 -8.28
C ASN A 101 6.46 16.99 -7.25
N VAL A 102 7.06 16.53 -6.15
CA VAL A 102 7.68 17.42 -5.15
C VAL A 102 8.82 18.23 -5.77
N ASP A 103 9.68 17.60 -6.55
CA ASP A 103 10.79 18.26 -7.25
C ASP A 103 10.30 19.36 -8.18
N GLN A 104 9.27 19.09 -9.00
CA GLN A 104 8.67 20.09 -9.87
C GLN A 104 8.10 21.30 -9.11
N ILE A 105 7.43 21.06 -7.97
CA ILE A 105 6.90 22.13 -7.13
C ILE A 105 8.03 22.98 -6.55
N LEU A 106 9.11 22.33 -6.08
CA LEU A 106 10.27 23.01 -5.53
C LEU A 106 10.99 23.84 -6.60
N ASP A 107 11.20 23.30 -7.79
CA ASP A 107 11.82 24.00 -8.91
C ASP A 107 10.97 25.20 -9.36
N ALA A 108 9.65 25.06 -9.45
CA ALA A 108 8.75 26.17 -9.75
C ALA A 108 8.85 27.30 -8.70
N ARG A 109 8.97 26.94 -7.42
CA ARG A 109 9.12 27.91 -6.33
C ARG A 109 10.48 28.59 -6.35
N LEU A 110 11.56 27.85 -6.63
CA LEU A 110 12.90 28.39 -6.81
C LEU A 110 12.96 29.37 -7.99
N LYS A 111 12.36 29.01 -9.14
CA LYS A 111 12.26 29.91 -10.30
C LYS A 111 11.52 31.20 -9.96
N THR A 112 10.44 31.10 -9.20
CA THR A 112 9.69 32.28 -8.73
C THR A 112 10.52 33.16 -7.81
N LEU A 113 11.24 32.55 -6.87
CA LEU A 113 12.14 33.25 -5.95
C LEU A 113 13.29 33.95 -6.70
N ASN A 114 13.90 33.28 -7.67
CA ASN A 114 14.96 33.85 -8.51
C ASN A 114 14.46 35.07 -9.30
N ARG A 115 13.27 34.98 -9.92
CA ARG A 115 12.69 36.13 -10.64
C ARG A 115 12.44 37.32 -9.72
N ALA A 116 11.98 37.07 -8.49
CA ALA A 116 11.80 38.12 -7.49
C ALA A 116 13.14 38.75 -7.10
N MET A 117 14.18 37.95 -6.88
CA MET A 117 15.54 38.44 -6.61
C MET A 117 16.10 39.28 -7.76
N GLU A 118 16.00 38.82 -9.01
CA GLU A 118 16.44 39.58 -10.19
C GLU A 118 15.74 40.93 -10.29
N THR A 119 14.44 40.97 -9.96
CA THR A 119 13.67 42.22 -9.93
C THR A 119 14.19 43.15 -8.85
N ASN A 120 14.44 42.64 -7.64
CA ASN A 120 15.00 43.43 -6.54
C ASN A 120 16.41 43.96 -6.87
N VAL A 121 17.26 43.15 -7.50
CA VAL A 121 18.59 43.59 -7.95
C VAL A 121 18.49 44.75 -8.95
N LYS A 122 17.56 44.69 -9.91
CA LYS A 122 17.32 45.80 -10.85
C LYS A 122 16.83 47.07 -10.14
N VAL A 123 15.97 46.94 -9.14
CA VAL A 123 15.50 48.09 -8.33
C VAL A 123 16.67 48.70 -7.56
N LEU A 124 17.51 47.89 -6.93
CA LEU A 124 18.70 48.36 -6.20
C LEU A 124 19.71 49.04 -7.14
N ALA A 125 19.92 48.51 -8.34
CA ALA A 125 20.78 49.14 -9.35
C ALA A 125 20.26 50.53 -9.75
N LYS A 126 18.94 50.66 -10.00
CA LYS A 126 18.31 51.96 -10.29
C LYS A 126 18.45 52.94 -9.12
N LEU A 127 18.27 52.47 -7.89
CA LEU A 127 18.45 53.30 -6.69
C LEU A 127 19.89 53.81 -6.60
N ASN A 128 20.87 52.94 -6.84
CA ASN A 128 22.28 53.31 -6.83
C ASN A 128 22.61 54.35 -7.92
N ASP A 129 22.04 54.20 -9.12
CA ASP A 129 22.18 55.18 -10.20
C ASP A 129 21.58 56.54 -9.84
N ILE A 130 20.41 56.55 -9.18
CA ILE A 130 19.78 57.79 -8.69
C ILE A 130 20.67 58.46 -7.64
N LEU A 131 21.17 57.71 -6.65
CA LEU A 131 22.09 58.24 -5.65
C LEU A 131 23.37 58.81 -6.28
N ALA A 132 23.93 58.12 -7.27
CA ALA A 132 25.10 58.58 -8.01
C ALA A 132 24.82 59.85 -8.85
N LYS A 133 23.60 60.04 -9.35
CA LYS A 133 23.17 61.28 -10.03
C LYS A 133 22.97 62.43 -9.04
N VAL A 134 22.32 62.18 -7.91
CA VAL A 134 22.11 63.18 -6.84
C VAL A 134 23.45 63.68 -6.30
N ASN A 135 24.40 62.77 -6.04
CA ASN A 135 25.73 63.16 -5.56
C ASN A 135 26.51 64.01 -6.58
N ARG A 136 26.38 63.72 -7.89
CA ARG A 136 26.97 64.54 -8.95
C ARG A 136 26.32 65.91 -9.06
N SER A 137 24.99 65.96 -9.05
CA SER A 137 24.23 67.22 -9.07
C SER A 137 24.57 68.11 -7.88
N LYS A 138 24.70 67.53 -6.68
CA LYS A 138 25.09 68.27 -5.48
C LYS A 138 26.52 68.80 -5.57
N ALA A 139 27.45 68.01 -6.08
CA ALA A 139 28.82 68.45 -6.30
C ALA A 139 28.95 69.55 -7.38
N GLU A 140 28.06 69.55 -8.38
CA GLU A 140 27.98 70.60 -9.39
C GLU A 140 27.35 71.89 -8.84
N ASP A 141 26.26 71.80 -8.07
CA ASP A 141 25.63 72.95 -7.39
C ASP A 141 26.59 73.60 -6.38
N ASP A 142 27.25 72.78 -5.54
CA ASP A 142 28.24 73.26 -4.57
C ASP A 142 29.42 73.97 -5.27
N ASN A 143 29.81 73.54 -6.48
CA ASN A 143 30.84 74.19 -7.29
C ASN A 143 30.38 75.51 -7.91
N ILE A 144 29.11 75.60 -8.35
CA ILE A 144 28.53 76.82 -8.91
C ILE A 144 28.41 77.89 -7.82
N ASP A 145 27.97 77.51 -6.62
CA ASP A 145 27.93 78.42 -5.47
C ASP A 145 29.32 78.90 -5.08
N LEU A 146 30.34 78.02 -5.08
CA LEU A 146 31.71 78.42 -4.79
C LEU A 146 32.28 79.38 -5.86
N LEU A 147 31.95 79.17 -7.13
CA LEU A 147 32.36 80.07 -8.23
C LEU A 147 31.69 81.44 -8.12
N ASN A 148 30.42 81.49 -7.74
CA ASN A 148 29.71 82.75 -7.51
C ASN A 148 30.30 83.51 -6.32
N VAL A 149 30.66 82.80 -5.24
CA VAL A 149 31.36 83.39 -4.09
C VAL A 149 32.74 83.92 -4.49
N LEU A 150 33.53 83.15 -5.25
CA LEU A 150 34.83 83.60 -5.75
C LEU A 150 34.72 84.79 -6.71
N HIS A 151 33.67 84.84 -7.54
CA HIS A 151 33.38 85.96 -8.41
C HIS A 151 33.04 87.22 -7.59
N GLY A 152 32.22 87.10 -6.54
CA GLY A 152 31.93 88.19 -5.61
C GLY A 152 33.19 88.73 -4.91
N TYR A 153 34.09 87.85 -4.48
CA TYR A 153 35.38 88.26 -3.93
C TYR A 153 36.25 88.98 -4.97
N LYS A 154 36.30 88.48 -6.21
CA LYS A 154 37.04 89.11 -7.30
C LYS A 154 36.52 90.53 -7.57
N THR A 155 35.21 90.73 -7.64
CA THR A 155 34.62 92.06 -7.88
C THR A 155 34.81 93.02 -6.70
N MET A 156 34.89 92.50 -5.47
CA MET A 156 35.26 93.33 -4.30
C MET A 156 36.72 93.78 -4.36
N ILE A 157 37.63 92.91 -4.82
CA ILE A 157 39.05 93.24 -4.95
C ILE A 157 39.31 94.20 -6.13
N GLU A 158 38.57 94.04 -7.24
CA GLU A 158 38.69 94.88 -8.43
C GLU A 158 37.89 96.20 -8.33
N GLY A 159 36.99 96.33 -7.35
CA GLY A 159 36.12 97.51 -7.14
C GLY A 159 36.59 98.50 -6.07
N ASP A 160 37.80 98.30 -5.52
CA ASP A 160 38.38 99.11 -4.43
C ASP A 160 39.55 100.02 -4.90
N GLU A 161 39.58 100.40 -6.19
CA GLU A 161 40.39 101.51 -6.74
C GLU A 161 39.52 102.74 -7.08
#